data_AF-A0A352J533-F1
#
_entry.id   AF-A0A352J533-F1
#
_cell.length_a   1.000
_cell.length_b   1.000
_cell.length_c   1.000
_cell.angle_alpha   90.00
_cell.angle_beta   90.00
_cell.angle_gamma   90.00
#
_symmetry.space_group_name_H-M   'P 1'
#
loop_
_entity.id
_entity.type
_entity.pdbx_description
1 polymer ?
#
loop_
_entity_poly.entity_id
_entity_poly.type
_entity_poly.pdbx_seq_one_letter_code
_entity_poly.pdbx_strand_id
1 'polypeptide(L)'
;GYPGASPEAAYVMCKAIKSYYEKTGNKAGFKVSGGVSSVEDAVKYYTLVKEILGEEWCSPTLFRIGTSRLAENLLNAIKED
;
A
#
# COMPACT_ATOMS: atom_id res chain seq x y z
N GLY A 1 -4.72 -6.59 -21.29
CA GLY A 1 -3.64 -6.66 -20.28
C GLY A 1 -4.23 -7.13 -18.97
N TYR A 2 -3.43 -7.68 -18.06
CA TYR A 2 -3.90 -8.04 -16.72
C TYR A 2 -4.25 -6.77 -15.93
N PRO A 3 -5.31 -6.79 -15.10
CA PRO A 3 -5.64 -5.65 -14.24
C PRO A 3 -4.48 -5.36 -13.28
N GLY A 4 -4.28 -4.08 -12.97
CA GLY A 4 -3.32 -3.62 -11.97
C GLY A 4 -3.78 -3.93 -10.54
N ALA A 5 -3.28 -3.18 -9.57
CA ALA A 5 -3.72 -3.32 -8.19
C ALA A 5 -5.23 -3.05 -8.03
N SER A 6 -5.87 -3.78 -7.13
CA SER A 6 -7.23 -3.50 -6.65
C SER A 6 -7.27 -3.49 -5.11
N PRO A 7 -8.20 -2.74 -4.49
CA PRO A 7 -8.38 -2.74 -3.04
C PRO A 7 -8.69 -4.12 -2.47
N GLU A 8 -9.46 -4.94 -3.18
CA GLU A 8 -9.84 -6.30 -2.76
C GLU A 8 -8.63 -7.22 -2.72
N ALA A 9 -7.78 -7.17 -3.76
CA ALA A 9 -6.54 -7.93 -3.78
C ALA A 9 -5.58 -7.48 -2.67
N ALA A 10 -5.45 -6.17 -2.45
CA ALA A 10 -4.63 -5.63 -1.38
C ALA A 10 -5.12 -6.05 0.02
N TYR A 11 -6.44 -6.06 0.24
CA TYR A 11 -7.05 -6.58 1.47
C TYR A 11 -6.67 -8.04 1.73
N VAL A 12 -6.83 -8.91 0.73
CA VAL A 12 -6.48 -10.33 0.84
C VAL A 12 -4.98 -10.51 1.13
N MET A 13 -4.12 -9.77 0.44
CA MET A 13 -2.68 -9.81 0.67
C MET A 13 -2.30 -9.35 2.08
N CYS A 14 -2.89 -8.26 2.58
CA CYS A 14 -2.66 -7.80 3.94
C CYS A 14 -3.11 -8.84 4.98
N LYS A 15 -4.28 -9.48 4.78
CA LYS A 15 -4.73 -10.57 5.66
C LYS A 15 -3.77 -11.76 5.66
N ALA A 16 -3.21 -12.12 4.51
CA ALA A 16 -2.23 -13.19 4.39
C ALA A 16 -0.91 -12.84 5.13
N ILE A 17 -0.40 -11.62 4.95
CA ILE A 17 0.79 -11.13 5.65
C ILE A 17 0.57 -11.12 7.17
N LYS A 18 -0.60 -10.65 7.63
CA LYS A 18 -0.96 -10.67 9.05
C LYS A 18 -0.92 -12.09 9.61
N SER A 19 -1.58 -13.04 8.93
CA SER A 19 -1.59 -14.43 9.38
C SER A 19 -0.20 -15.06 9.39
N TYR A 20 0.67 -14.70 8.44
CA TYR A 20 2.06 -15.14 8.42
C TYR A 20 2.84 -14.59 9.62
N TYR A 21 2.69 -13.30 9.94
CA TYR A 21 3.33 -12.69 11.11
C TYR A 21 2.83 -13.32 12.42
N GLU A 22 1.51 -13.50 12.58
CA GLU A 22 0.92 -14.13 13.77
C GLU A 22 1.44 -15.55 14.02
N LYS A 23 1.77 -16.29 12.96
CA LYS A 23 2.28 -17.67 13.06
C LYS A 23 3.79 -17.76 13.25
N THR A 24 4.56 -16.80 12.73
CA THR A 24 6.02 -16.94 12.61
C THR A 24 6.82 -15.88 13.35
N GLY A 25 6.20 -14.76 13.73
CA GLY A 25 6.89 -13.57 14.21
C GLY A 25 7.69 -12.82 13.13
N ASN A 26 7.75 -13.31 11.90
CA ASN A 26 8.50 -12.70 10.81
C ASN A 26 7.65 -11.69 10.03
N LYS A 27 8.21 -10.50 9.77
CA LYS A 27 7.54 -9.45 9.01
C LYS A 27 7.80 -9.58 7.52
N ALA A 28 6.73 -9.64 6.72
CA ALA A 28 6.80 -9.52 5.27
C ALA A 28 6.30 -8.13 4.86
N GLY A 29 7.02 -7.46 3.96
CA GLY A 29 6.60 -6.20 3.39
C GLY A 29 5.54 -6.36 2.29
N PHE A 30 4.82 -5.29 2.00
CA PHE A 30 3.81 -5.22 0.96
C PHE A 30 4.11 -4.12 -0.06
N LYS A 31 4.02 -4.45 -1.35
CA LYS A 31 4.17 -3.47 -2.42
C LYS A 31 2.95 -3.51 -3.33
N VAL A 32 2.20 -2.42 -3.38
CA VAL A 32 1.11 -2.23 -4.35
C VAL A 32 1.73 -1.76 -5.66
N SER A 33 1.31 -2.29 -6.81
CA SER A 33 1.86 -1.89 -8.12
C SER A 33 0.83 -2.00 -9.23
N GLY A 34 0.91 -1.07 -10.18
CA GLY A 34 0.01 -1.00 -11.33
C GLY A 34 -1.27 -0.23 -11.04
N GLY A 35 -1.50 0.86 -11.78
CA GLY A 35 -2.75 1.63 -11.72
C GLY A 35 -2.91 2.61 -10.55
N VAL A 36 -1.94 2.69 -9.62
CA VAL A 36 -2.00 3.66 -8.52
C VAL A 36 -1.37 4.99 -8.96
N SER A 37 -2.21 5.98 -9.25
CA SER A 37 -1.76 7.29 -9.74
C SER A 37 -2.42 8.50 -9.09
N SER A 38 -3.47 8.35 -8.30
CA SER A 38 -4.12 9.46 -7.59
C SER A 38 -3.76 9.49 -6.10
N VAL A 39 -3.92 10.66 -5.46
CA VAL A 39 -3.73 10.81 -4.01
C VAL A 39 -4.74 9.93 -3.27
N GLU A 40 -5.99 9.90 -3.74
CA GLU A 40 -7.08 9.11 -3.18
C GLU A 40 -6.76 7.61 -3.22
N ASP A 41 -6.21 7.12 -4.32
CA ASP A 41 -5.81 5.72 -4.41
C ASP A 41 -4.66 5.40 -3.45
N ALA A 42 -3.68 6.30 -3.34
CA ALA A 42 -2.58 6.14 -2.39
C ALA A 42 -3.10 6.03 -0.94
N VAL A 43 -4.05 6.89 -0.58
CA VAL A 43 -4.71 6.87 0.74
C VAL A 43 -5.46 5.56 0.96
N LYS A 44 -6.25 5.08 -0.01
CA LYS A 44 -6.97 3.79 0.13
C LYS A 44 -6.03 2.64 0.47
N TYR A 45 -4.92 2.51 -0.26
CA TYR A 45 -3.95 1.43 -0.02
C TYR A 45 -3.20 1.61 1.31
N TYR A 46 -2.82 2.85 1.64
CA TYR A 46 -2.20 3.15 2.92
C TYR A 46 -3.12 2.81 4.10
N THR A 47 -4.42 3.16 4.01
CA THR A 47 -5.43 2.82 5.01
C THR A 47 -5.56 1.30 5.18
N LEU A 48 -5.64 0.52 4.09
CA LEU A 48 -5.71 -0.93 4.19
C LEU A 48 -4.50 -1.52 4.93
N VAL A 49 -3.29 -1.04 4.63
CA VAL A 49 -2.08 -1.46 5.33
C VAL A 49 -2.13 -1.09 6.80
N LYS A 50 -2.43 0.18 7.11
CA LYS A 50 -2.47 0.67 8.49
C LYS A 50 -3.49 -0.08 9.33
N GLU A 51 -4.71 -0.27 8.84
CA GLU A 51 -5.80 -0.88 9.61
C GLU A 51 -5.62 -2.39 9.79
N ILE A 52 -5.03 -3.09 8.81
CA ILE A 52 -4.91 -4.55 8.87
C ILE A 52 -3.59 -4.97 9.53
N LEU A 53 -2.48 -4.36 9.15
CA LEU A 53 -1.12 -4.72 9.55
C LEU A 53 -0.58 -3.85 10.69
N GLY A 54 -1.14 -2.66 10.90
CA GLY A 54 -0.71 -1.71 11.92
C GLY A 54 0.29 -0.66 11.39
N GLU A 55 0.50 0.38 12.20
CA GLU A 55 1.31 1.55 11.85
C GLU A 55 2.79 1.22 11.57
N GLU A 56 3.33 0.16 12.18
CA GLU A 56 4.71 -0.27 11.94
C GLU A 56 4.96 -0.69 10.47
N TRP A 57 3.94 -1.22 9.79
CA TRP A 57 4.03 -1.57 8.37
C TRP A 57 4.02 -0.35 7.45
N CYS A 58 3.59 0.81 7.94
CA CYS A 58 3.60 2.07 7.20
C CYS A 58 5.00 2.71 7.13
N SER A 59 6.04 1.89 7.00
CA SER A 59 7.44 2.29 6.88
C SER A 59 7.99 1.95 5.49
N PRO A 60 9.01 2.67 4.98
CA PRO A 60 9.55 2.43 3.63
C PRO A 60 10.11 1.01 3.40
N THR A 61 10.45 0.29 4.47
CA THR A 61 10.97 -1.09 4.41
C THR A 61 9.86 -2.14 4.33
N LEU A 62 8.66 -1.83 4.86
CA LEU A 62 7.53 -2.77 4.93
C LEU A 62 6.36 -2.39 4.02
N PHE A 63 6.30 -1.15 3.52
CA PHE A 63 5.27 -0.73 2.57
C PHE A 63 5.84 0.17 1.49
N ARG A 64 5.50 -0.14 0.23
CA ARG A 64 5.81 0.71 -0.93
C ARG A 64 4.66 0.76 -1.93
N ILE A 65 4.54 1.91 -2.61
CA ILE A 65 3.68 2.09 -3.78
C ILE A 65 4.57 2.15 -5.02
N GLY A 66 4.42 1.16 -5.91
CA GLY A 66 5.06 1.10 -7.21
C GLY A 66 4.25 1.86 -8.25
N THR A 67 4.75 3.01 -8.67
CA THR A 67 4.06 3.96 -9.53
C THR A 67 5.05 4.74 -10.39
N SER A 68 4.60 5.24 -11.54
CA SER A 68 5.37 6.11 -12.42
C SER A 68 4.93 7.58 -12.38
N ARG A 69 3.74 7.88 -11.83
CA ARG A 69 3.15 9.23 -11.87
C ARG A 69 2.70 9.78 -10.51
N LEU A 70 2.42 8.91 -9.53
CA LEU A 70 1.87 9.36 -8.25
C LEU A 70 2.80 10.33 -7.51
N ALA A 71 4.12 10.19 -7.64
CA ALA A 71 5.07 11.07 -6.95
C ALA A 71 4.90 12.55 -7.36
N GLU A 72 4.68 12.82 -8.65
CA GLU A 72 4.41 14.17 -9.15
C GLU A 72 3.05 14.68 -8.65
N ASN A 73 2.02 13.84 -8.69
CA ASN A 73 0.68 14.20 -8.22
C ASN A 73 0.65 14.53 -6.72
N LEU A 74 1.39 13.78 -5.89
CA LEU A 74 1.57 14.07 -4.47
C LEU A 74 2.30 15.40 -4.25
N LEU A 75 3.36 15.66 -5.02
CA LEU A 75 4.11 16.90 -4.91
C LEU A 75 3.25 18.13 -5.26
N ASN A 76 2.38 18.01 -6.26
CA ASN A 76 1.48 19.09 -6.65
C ASN A 76 0.40 19.32 -5.58
N ALA A 77 -0.22 18.26 -5.06
CA ALA A 77 -1.23 18.35 -4.00
C ALA A 77 -0.68 19.07 -2.74
N ILE A 78 0.55 18.76 -2.33
CA ILE A 78 1.18 19.40 -1.15
C ILE A 78 1.49 20.89 -1.38
N LYS A 79 1.68 21.33 -2.64
CA LYS A 79 1.96 22.74 -2.96
C LYS A 79 0.71 23.59 -3.04
N GLU A 80 -0.46 22.97 -3.23
CA GLU A 80 -1.75 23.64 -3.38
C GLU A 80 -2.48 23.83 -2.05
N ASP A 81 -2.05 23.13 -0.98
CA ASP A 81 -2.44 23.33 0.41
C ASP A 81 -1.65 24.48 1.09
#